data_AF-A0A537JMQ3-F1
#
_entry.id   AF-A0A537JMQ3-F1
#
_cell.length_a   1.000
_cell.length_b   1.000
_cell.length_c   1.000
_cell.angle_alpha   90.00
_cell.angle_beta   90.00
_cell.angle_gamma   90.00
#
_symmetry.space_group_name_H-M   'P 1'
#
loop_
_entity.id
_entity.type
_entity.pdbx_description
1 polymer ?
#
loop_
_entity_poly.entity_id
_entity_poly.type
_entity_poly.pdbx_seq_one_letter_code
_entity_poly.pdbx_strand_id
1 'polypeptide(L)' 'MDTPDLCFTPATELRRLIGAREVSPVEVADAVLSRVDRLNPTLNAFLTVTAARARADAKAAEARA' A
#
# COMPACT_ATOMS: atom_id res chain seq x y z
N MET A 1 -12.98 -0.52 -1.86
CA MET A 1 -12.52 -1.25 -0.67
C MET A 1 -11.95 -0.22 0.29
N ASP A 2 -12.27 -0.26 1.59
CA ASP A 2 -11.80 0.78 2.51
C ASP A 2 -10.32 0.58 2.86
N THR A 3 -9.64 1.68 3.21
CA THR A 3 -8.21 1.70 3.57
C THR A 3 -7.79 0.67 4.62
N PRO A 4 -8.56 0.44 5.72
CA PRO A 4 -8.23 -0.57 6.71
C PRO A 4 -8.23 -1.99 6.11
N ASP A 5 -9.16 -2.30 5.23
CA ASP A 5 -9.31 -3.63 4.64
C ASP A 5 -8.11 -3.98 3.76
N LEU A 6 -7.63 -3.03 2.96
CA LEU A 6 -6.42 -3.23 2.13
C LEU A 6 -5.18 -3.50 2.99
N CYS A 7 -5.03 -2.82 4.13
CA CYS A 7 -3.87 -2.99 5.02
C CYS A 7 -3.85 -4.34 5.75
N PHE A 8 -4.99 -5.04 5.83
CA PHE A 8 -5.11 -6.36 6.47
C PHE A 8 -5.31 -7.50 5.47
N THR A 9 -5.42 -7.19 4.16
CA THR A 9 -5.57 -8.20 3.12
C THR A 9 -4.26 -8.99 2.95
N PRO A 10 -4.29 -10.34 2.93
CA PRO A 10 -3.09 -11.14 2.71
C PRO A 10 -2.38 -10.80 1.40
N ALA A 11 -1.05 -10.87 1.37
CA ALA A 11 -0.26 -10.54 0.17
C ALA A 11 -0.62 -11.41 -1.05
N THR A 12 -0.97 -12.67 -0.83
CA THR A 12 -1.43 -13.59 -1.88
C THR A 12 -2.75 -13.13 -2.49
N GLU A 13 -3.65 -12.59 -1.67
CA GLU A 13 -4.94 -12.07 -2.11
C GLU A 13 -4.79 -10.71 -2.79
N LEU A 14 -3.96 -9.82 -2.27
CA LEU A 14 -3.60 -8.57 -2.94
C LEU A 14 -3.02 -8.84 -4.34
N ARG A 15 -2.16 -9.85 -4.50
CA ARG A 15 -1.66 -10.26 -5.81
C ARG A 15 -2.78 -10.71 -6.75
N ARG A 16 -3.77 -11.47 -6.26
CA ARG A 16 -4.93 -11.89 -7.04
C ARG A 16 -5.76 -10.69 -7.48
N LEU A 17 -6.10 -9.80 -6.55
CA LEU A 17 -6.90 -8.60 -6.79
C LEU A 17 -6.22 -7.63 -7.77
N ILE A 18 -4.91 -7.43 -7.64
CA ILE A 18 -4.11 -6.62 -8.57
C ILE A 18 -4.11 -7.24 -9.96
N GLY A 19 -3.89 -8.56 -10.08
CA GLY A 19 -3.94 -9.25 -11.37
C GLY A 19 -5.33 -9.23 -12.01
N ALA A 20 -6.39 -9.21 -11.19
CA ALA A 20 -7.77 -9.03 -11.63
C ALA A 20 -8.15 -7.57 -11.91
N ARG A 21 -7.24 -6.60 -11.65
CA ARG A 21 -7.48 -5.14 -11.73
C ARG A 21 -8.64 -4.65 -10.85
N GLU A 22 -8.95 -5.37 -9.79
CA GLU A 22 -9.93 -4.97 -8.78
C GLU A 22 -9.35 -3.96 -7.79
N VAL A 23 -8.02 -3.96 -7.63
CA VAL A 23 -7.27 -3.06 -6.76
C VAL A 23 -5.99 -2.62 -7.47
N SER A 24 -5.68 -1.33 -7.46
CA SER A 24 -4.41 -0.82 -7.97
C SER A 24 -3.27 -1.01 -6.95
N PRO A 25 -2.04 -1.38 -7.37
CA PRO A 25 -0.86 -1.32 -6.50
C PRO A 25 -0.65 0.07 -5.86
N VAL A 26 -1.03 1.14 -6.55
CA VAL A 26 -0.93 2.52 -6.05
C VAL A 26 -1.91 2.74 -4.91
N GLU A 27 -3.15 2.25 -5.02
CA GLU A 27 -4.14 2.29 -3.94
C GLU A 27 -3.64 1.56 -2.69
N VAL A 28 -3.00 0.40 -2.85
CA VAL A 28 -2.43 -0.36 -1.72
C VAL A 28 -1.30 0.44 -1.05
N ALA A 29 -0.40 1.02 -1.83
CA ALA A 29 0.71 1.82 -1.30
C ALA A 29 0.20 3.06 -0.54
N ASP A 30 -0.77 3.79 -1.10
CA ASP A 30 -1.37 4.94 -0.44
C ASP A 30 -2.14 4.56 0.83
N ALA A 31 -2.82 3.40 0.83
CA ALA A 31 -3.51 2.90 2.01
C ALA A 31 -2.54 2.63 3.17
N VAL A 32 -1.41 1.98 2.89
CA VAL A 32 -0.37 1.71 3.90
C VAL A 32 0.28 3.01 4.38
N LEU A 33 0.62 3.93 3.48
CA LEU A 33 1.22 5.22 3.85
C LEU A 33 0.30 6.05 4.75
N SER A 34 -0.99 6.13 4.42
CA SER A 34 -1.98 6.79 5.27
C SER A 34 -2.06 6.20 6.67
N ARG A 35 -1.94 4.88 6.78
CA ARG A 35 -1.90 4.19 8.09
C ARG A 35 -0.61 4.49 8.85
N VAL A 36 0.53 4.57 8.16
CA VAL A 36 1.81 4.98 8.76
C VAL A 36 1.69 6.40 9.31
N ASP A 37 1.19 7.35 8.53
CA ASP A 37 1.04 8.76 8.95
C ASP A 37 0.17 8.87 10.22
N ARG A 38 -0.87 8.05 10.34
CA ARG A 38 -1.77 8.05 11.50
C ARG A 38 -1.18 7.38 12.74
N LEU A 39 -0.44 6.28 12.59
CA LEU A 39 -0.06 5.41 13.71
C LEU A 39 1.40 5.58 14.14
N ASN A 40 2.29 5.95 13.23
CA ASN A 40 3.71 6.06 13.52
C ASN A 40 4.06 7.10 14.61
N PRO A 41 3.34 8.23 14.76
CA PRO A 41 3.60 9.16 15.87
C PRO A 41 3.45 8.54 17.25
N THR A 42 2.59 7.54 17.39
CA THR A 42 2.35 6.84 18.66
C THR A 42 3.20 5.58 18.79
N LEU A 43 3.32 4.81 17.70
CA LEU A 43 4.00 3.51 17.72
C LEU A 43 5.51 3.60 17.53
N ASN A 44 5.99 4.67 16.88
CA ASN A 44 7.39 4.87 16.51
C ASN A 44 8.00 3.63 15.81
N ALA A 45 7.24 3.02 14.89
CA ALA A 45 7.59 1.77 14.21
C ALA A 45 8.50 1.97 12.98
N PHE A 46 8.43 3.15 12.36
CA PHE A 46 9.26 3.54 11.21
C PHE A 46 10.16 4.71 11.59
N LEU A 47 11.47 4.50 11.46
CA LEU A 47 12.46 5.56 11.61
C LEU A 47 12.43 6.53 10.42
N THR A 48 12.40 5.98 9.20
CA THR A 48 12.40 6.75 7.95
C THR A 48 11.30 6.23 7.04
N VAL A 49 10.32 7.08 6.71
CA VAL A 49 9.25 6.76 5.76
C VAL A 49 9.66 7.25 4.38
N THR A 50 9.73 6.34 3.40
CA THR A 50 10.13 6.67 2.01
C THR A 50 8.92 6.78 1.07
N ALA A 51 7.94 7.60 1.44
CA ALA A 51 6.64 7.68 0.76
C ALA A 51 6.73 7.92 -0.76
N ALA A 52 7.61 8.81 -1.19
CA ALA A 52 7.80 9.11 -2.62
C ALA A 52 8.31 7.89 -3.40
N ARG A 53 9.25 7.15 -2.83
CA ARG A 53 9.78 5.91 -3.43
C ARG A 53 8.71 4.82 -3.49
N ALA A 54 7.97 4.62 -2.39
CA ALA A 54 6.88 3.63 -2.35
C ALA A 54 5.84 3.89 -3.44
N ARG A 55 5.45 5.15 -3.67
CA ARG A 55 4.54 5.54 -4.76
C ARG A 55 5.14 5.32 -6.15
N ALA A 56 6.43 5.61 -6.33
CA ALA A 56 7.11 5.37 -7.61
C ALA A 56 7.16 3.88 -7.95
N ASP A 57 7.51 3.04 -6.97
CA ASP A 57 7.58 1.59 -7.13
C ASP A 57 6.19 0.99 -7.42
N ALA A 58 5.14 1.50 -6.76
CA ALA A 58 3.75 1.10 -7.01
C ALA A 58 3.28 1.43 -8.42
N LYS A 59 3.56 2.65 -8.93
CA LYS A 59 3.26 3.04 -10.30
C LYS A 59 4.00 2.17 -11.32
N ALA A 60 5.27 1.86 -11.04
CA ALA A 60 6.04 0.96 -11.90
C ALA A 60 5.47 -0.46 -11.90
N ALA A 61 4.95 -0.94 -10.77
CA ALA A 61 4.30 -2.25 -10.67
C ALA A 61 2.96 -2.28 -11.42
N GLU A 62 2.16 -1.21 -11.32
CA GLU A 62 0.91 -1.05 -12.05
C GLU A 62 1.12 -1.11 -13.57
N ALA A 63 2.20 -0.51 -14.09
CA ALA A 63 2.54 -0.59 -15.50
C ALA A 63 2.95 -2.00 -15.99
N ARG A 64 3.26 -2.94 -15.07
CA ARG A 64 3.68 -4.32 -15.39
C ARG A 64 2.58 -5.36 -15.15
N ALA A 65 1.44 -4.95 -14.58
CA ALA A 65 0.32 -5.82 -14.18
C ALA A 65 -0.70 -6.00 -15.32
#